data_AF-A0AA36DLH2-F1
#
_entry.id   AF-A0AA36DLH2-F1
#
_cell.length_a   1.000
_cell.length_b   1.000
_cell.length_c   1.000
_cell.angle_alpha   90.00
_cell.angle_beta   90.00
_cell.angle_gamma   90.00
#
_symmetry.space_group_name_H-M   'P 1'
#
loop_
_entity.id
_entity.type
_entity.pdbx_description
1 polymer ?
#
loop_
_entity_poly.entity_id
_entity_poly.type
_entity_poly.pdbx_seq_one_letter_code
_entity_poly.pdbx_strand_id
1 'polypeptide(L)'
;MRESHKLYFTLPCSADRSTHRYTKYKKEIQLRCVARGNGSANILLIGNSIAYRAYPLIYDVLKGRYSIFRLYSRGSCPPLSNWCPLFTEAMKKVVEHEKPDIVWYMHH
;
A
#
# COMPACT_ATOMS: atom_id res chain seq x y z
N MET A 1 -15.74 -14.37 16.97
CA MET A 1 -15.08 -14.04 15.68
C MET A 1 -16.13 -13.51 14.70
N ARG A 2 -16.35 -12.19 14.54
CA ARG A 2 -17.18 -11.64 13.42
C ARG A 2 -17.26 -10.10 13.26
N GLU A 3 -16.39 -9.29 13.88
CA GLU A 3 -16.45 -7.81 13.70
C GLU A 3 -15.32 -7.22 12.84
N SER A 4 -14.14 -7.85 12.79
CA SER A 4 -13.00 -7.33 12.01
C SER A 4 -13.23 -7.32 10.48
N HIS A 5 -14.24 -8.04 9.97
CA HIS A 5 -14.59 -8.06 8.56
C HIS A 5 -15.44 -6.86 8.10
N LYS A 6 -15.96 -6.02 9.01
CA LYS A 6 -16.73 -4.82 8.63
C LYS A 6 -15.88 -3.58 8.32
N LEU A 7 -14.57 -3.62 8.57
CA LEU A 7 -13.71 -2.43 8.50
C LEU A 7 -13.00 -2.22 7.15
N TYR A 8 -12.87 -3.28 6.34
CA TYR A 8 -12.14 -3.25 5.08
C TYR A 8 -13.09 -3.55 3.92
N PHE A 9 -13.14 -2.64 2.94
CA PHE A 9 -13.85 -2.81 1.68
C PHE A 9 -12.93 -3.38 0.58
N THR A 10 -13.53 -3.87 -0.49
CA THR A 10 -12.80 -4.44 -1.63
C THR A 10 -12.07 -3.35 -2.40
N LEU A 11 -10.75 -3.47 -2.54
CA LEU A 11 -9.95 -2.56 -3.35
C LEU A 11 -9.92 -2.99 -4.83
N PRO A 12 -9.80 -2.07 -5.79
CA PRO A 12 -9.74 -2.36 -7.23
C PRO A 12 -8.36 -2.88 -7.68
N CYS A 13 -7.83 -3.91 -7.00
CA CYS A 13 -6.47 -4.41 -7.21
C CYS A 13 -6.33 -5.86 -6.74
N SER A 14 -5.23 -6.51 -7.13
CA SER A 14 -4.90 -7.86 -6.69
C SER A 14 -4.17 -7.86 -5.36
N ALA A 15 -4.33 -8.92 -4.57
CA ALA A 15 -3.62 -9.08 -3.31
C ALA A 15 -2.08 -9.02 -3.47
N ASP A 16 -1.42 -8.31 -2.56
CA ASP A 16 0.04 -8.24 -2.51
C ASP A 16 0.63 -9.51 -1.89
N ARG A 17 1.13 -10.41 -2.75
CA ARG A 17 1.70 -11.70 -2.36
C ARG A 17 3.23 -11.70 -2.26
N SER A 18 3.90 -10.57 -2.53
CA SER A 18 5.36 -10.51 -2.58
C SER A 18 5.96 -9.79 -1.37
N THR A 19 5.39 -8.66 -0.92
CA THR A 19 6.04 -7.80 0.08
C THR A 19 6.38 -8.52 1.37
N HIS A 20 5.49 -9.39 1.85
CA HIS A 20 5.70 -10.11 3.11
C HIS A 20 6.92 -11.05 3.08
N ARG A 21 7.38 -11.49 1.90
CA ARG A 21 8.50 -12.44 1.76
C ARG A 21 9.83 -11.80 2.10
N TYR A 22 10.09 -10.58 1.59
CA TYR A 22 11.35 -9.89 1.80
C TYR A 22 11.31 -8.88 2.97
N THR A 23 10.13 -8.34 3.29
CA THR A 23 10.00 -7.47 4.49
C THR A 23 9.90 -8.26 5.80
N LYS A 24 9.52 -9.55 5.72
CA LYS A 24 9.10 -10.39 6.87
C LYS A 24 7.91 -9.80 7.66
N TYR A 25 7.23 -8.78 7.13
CA TYR A 25 6.17 -8.05 7.81
C TYR A 25 4.77 -8.53 7.35
N LYS A 26 4.05 -9.24 8.24
CA LYS A 26 2.80 -9.97 7.90
C LYS A 26 1.51 -9.36 8.49
N LYS A 27 1.58 -8.24 9.20
CA LYS A 27 0.37 -7.62 9.79
C LYS A 27 -0.46 -6.89 8.74
N GLU A 28 -1.78 -7.02 8.82
CA GLU A 28 -2.76 -6.32 7.97
C GLU A 28 -2.45 -6.41 6.47
N ILE A 29 -2.22 -7.62 5.95
CA ILE A 29 -1.92 -7.83 4.51
C ILE A 29 -3.06 -7.33 3.62
N GLN A 30 -4.31 -7.32 4.10
CA GLN A 30 -5.46 -6.79 3.39
C GLN A 30 -5.39 -5.28 3.08
N LEU A 31 -4.52 -4.54 3.77
CA LEU A 31 -4.25 -3.11 3.54
C LEU A 31 -3.15 -2.87 2.49
N ARG A 32 -2.84 -3.90 1.70
CA ARG A 32 -1.80 -3.87 0.68
C ARG A 32 -2.34 -4.54 -0.57
N CYS A 33 -2.02 -3.95 -1.71
CA CYS A 33 -2.42 -4.54 -2.98
C CYS A 33 -1.59 -3.99 -4.14
N VAL A 34 -1.71 -4.66 -5.28
CA VAL A 34 -1.01 -4.31 -6.51
C VAL A 34 -2.01 -4.29 -7.67
N ALA A 35 -2.11 -3.16 -8.35
CA ALA A 35 -2.76 -3.03 -9.63
C ALA A 35 -1.72 -2.98 -10.75
N ARG A 36 -2.06 -3.53 -11.91
CA ARG A 36 -1.31 -3.41 -13.15
C ARG A 36 -2.12 -2.60 -14.16
N GLY A 37 -1.44 -1.77 -14.95
CA GLY A 37 -2.05 -0.96 -15.99
C GLY A 37 -1.24 -1.00 -17.28
N ASN A 38 -1.53 -0.05 -18.17
CA ASN A 38 -0.95 0.02 -19.52
C ASN A 38 0.05 1.18 -19.68
N GLY A 39 0.42 1.84 -18.57
CA GLY A 39 1.43 2.90 -18.57
C GLY A 39 2.84 2.36 -18.32
N SER A 40 3.79 3.27 -18.15
CA SER A 40 5.20 2.93 -17.87
C SER A 40 5.61 3.15 -16.41
N ALA A 41 4.95 4.05 -15.69
CA ALA A 41 5.36 4.44 -14.34
C ALA A 41 4.94 3.42 -13.26
N ASN A 42 5.85 3.11 -12.34
CA ASN A 42 5.61 2.35 -11.12
C ASN A 42 5.35 3.32 -9.96
N ILE A 43 4.14 3.29 -9.44
CA ILE A 43 3.67 4.18 -8.37
C ILE A 43 3.50 3.38 -7.08
N LEU A 44 4.09 3.87 -5.99
CA LEU A 44 3.93 3.32 -4.65
C LEU A 44 3.21 4.32 -3.74
N LEU A 45 2.00 3.98 -3.32
CA LEU A 45 1.24 4.72 -2.30
C LEU A 45 1.52 4.12 -0.91
N ILE A 46 2.09 4.92 -0.03
CA ILE A 46 2.36 4.58 1.37
C ILE A 46 1.53 5.47 2.30
N GLY A 47 0.99 4.87 3.37
CA GLY A 47 0.13 5.60 4.30
C GLY A 47 -0.47 4.70 5.38
N ASN A 48 -1.48 5.23 6.07
CA ASN A 48 -2.26 4.48 7.03
C ASN A 48 -3.67 4.13 6.47
N SER A 49 -4.68 4.02 7.36
CA SER A 49 -6.09 3.85 6.97
C SER A 49 -6.63 4.90 6.00
N ILE A 50 -6.06 6.11 5.96
CA ILE A 50 -6.44 7.17 5.02
C ILE A 50 -5.93 6.86 3.61
N ALA A 51 -4.69 6.38 3.45
CA ALA A 51 -4.19 5.95 2.14
C ALA A 51 -4.96 4.76 1.59
N TYR A 52 -5.32 3.81 2.46
CA TYR A 52 -6.21 2.72 2.10
C TYR A 52 -7.56 3.20 1.56
N ARG A 53 -8.17 4.20 2.23
CA ARG A 53 -9.44 4.82 1.78
C ARG A 53 -9.31 5.64 0.51
N ALA A 54 -8.17 6.31 0.31
CA ALA A 54 -7.90 7.13 -0.86
C ALA A 54 -7.54 6.31 -2.11
N TYR A 55 -7.02 5.09 -1.94
CA TYR A 55 -6.58 4.24 -3.04
C TYR A 55 -7.59 4.08 -4.18
N PRO A 56 -8.88 3.71 -3.97
CA PRO A 56 -9.83 3.55 -5.08
C PRO A 56 -10.06 4.86 -5.84
N LEU A 57 -10.12 6.00 -5.15
CA LEU A 57 -10.27 7.30 -5.81
C LEU A 57 -9.06 7.62 -6.70
N ILE A 58 -7.85 7.40 -6.18
CA ILE A 58 -6.61 7.64 -6.93
C ILE A 58 -6.50 6.67 -8.12
N TYR A 59 -6.85 5.40 -7.91
CA TYR A 59 -6.92 4.39 -8.96
C TYR A 59 -7.80 4.85 -10.13
N ASP A 60 -9.01 5.35 -9.82
CA ASP A 60 -9.97 5.84 -10.81
C ASP A 60 -9.48 7.10 -11.54
N VAL A 61 -8.75 7.99 -10.87
CA VAL A 61 -8.14 9.18 -11.50
C VAL A 61 -7.01 8.79 -12.46
N LEU A 62 -6.18 7.83 -12.06
CA LEU A 62 -5.06 7.36 -12.86
C LEU A 62 -5.52 6.60 -14.11
N LYS A 63 -6.70 5.94 -14.07
CA LYS A 63 -7.30 5.20 -15.20
C LYS A 63 -6.32 4.22 -15.86
N GLY A 64 -5.55 3.48 -15.06
CA GLY A 64 -4.57 2.51 -15.57
C GLY A 64 -3.35 3.11 -16.27
N ARG A 65 -3.12 4.42 -16.22
CA ARG A 65 -1.94 5.11 -16.78
C ARG A 65 -0.69 4.96 -15.90
N TYR A 66 -0.42 3.73 -15.48
CA TYR A 66 0.75 3.27 -14.72
C TYR A 66 1.07 1.84 -15.16
N SER A 67 2.31 1.42 -14.99
CA SER A 67 2.70 0.01 -15.12
C SER A 67 2.25 -0.77 -13.88
N ILE A 68 2.66 -0.27 -12.70
CA ILE A 68 2.29 -0.82 -11.39
C ILE A 68 1.77 0.30 -10.52
N PHE A 69 0.62 0.09 -9.86
CA PHE A 69 0.16 0.94 -8.77
C PHE A 69 -0.01 0.11 -7.51
N ARG A 70 0.93 0.27 -6.57
CA ARG A 70 1.00 -0.50 -5.33
C ARG A 70 0.54 0.33 -4.14
N LEU A 71 -0.35 -0.24 -3.33
CA LEU A 71 -0.68 0.25 -2.00
C LEU A 71 0.14 -0.53 -0.97
N TYR A 72 0.81 0.19 -0.07
CA TYR A 72 1.44 -0.38 1.11
C TYR A 72 1.06 0.44 2.35
N SER A 73 0.00 0.02 3.05
CA SER A 73 -0.53 0.75 4.20
C SER A 73 -0.77 -0.13 5.42
N ARG A 74 -0.97 0.53 6.57
CA ARG A 74 -1.30 -0.11 7.85
C ARG A 74 -2.23 0.77 8.70
N GLY A 75 -3.21 0.16 9.36
CA GLY A 75 -4.11 0.87 10.26
C GLY A 75 -3.34 1.56 11.39
N SER A 76 -3.73 2.80 11.70
CA SER A 76 -3.20 3.61 12.80
C SER A 76 -1.67 3.74 12.86
N CYS A 77 -0.99 3.57 11.73
CA CYS A 77 0.46 3.66 11.66
C CYS A 77 0.87 4.65 10.56
N PRO A 78 1.08 5.92 10.93
CA PRO A 78 1.67 6.91 10.06
C PRO A 78 3.01 6.38 9.53
N PRO A 79 3.27 6.44 8.22
CA PRO A 79 4.54 5.99 7.69
C PRO A 79 5.65 6.97 8.10
N LEU A 80 6.87 6.46 8.24
CA LEU A 80 8.03 7.22 8.74
C LEU A 80 7.87 7.74 10.18
N SER A 81 6.95 7.17 10.97
CA SER A 81 6.82 7.47 12.39
C SER A 81 7.56 6.48 13.28
N ASN A 82 7.93 6.93 14.48
CA ASN A 82 8.46 6.08 15.54
C ASN A 82 7.37 5.27 16.26
N TRP A 83 6.08 5.53 15.97
CA TRP A 83 4.97 4.81 16.60
C TRP A 83 4.88 3.35 16.14
N CYS A 84 5.23 3.11 14.87
CA CYS A 84 5.17 1.79 14.25
C CYS A 84 6.51 1.41 13.61
N PRO A 85 7.59 1.21 14.40
CA PRO A 85 8.94 1.07 13.88
C PRO A 85 9.09 -0.12 12.93
N LEU A 86 8.48 -1.26 13.26
CA LEU A 86 8.50 -2.45 12.38
C LEU A 86 7.82 -2.20 11.02
N PHE A 87 6.78 -1.38 10.99
CA PHE A 87 6.11 -1.02 9.73
C PHE A 87 6.94 -0.02 8.94
N THR A 88 7.51 0.99 9.61
CA THR A 88 8.43 1.96 9.01
C THR A 88 9.63 1.26 8.37
N GLU A 89 10.26 0.32 9.06
CA GLU A 89 11.36 -0.48 8.52
C GLU A 89 10.93 -1.39 7.36
N ALA A 90 9.77 -2.02 7.46
CA ALA A 90 9.23 -2.83 6.37
C ALA A 90 8.95 -1.98 5.12
N MET A 91 8.40 -0.80 5.29
CA MET A 91 8.12 0.13 4.20
C MET A 91 9.40 0.62 3.52
N LYS A 92 10.45 0.97 4.27
CA LYS A 92 11.77 1.32 3.69
C LYS A 92 12.26 0.21 2.75
N LYS A 93 12.20 -1.05 3.20
CA LYS A 93 12.54 -2.22 2.38
C LYS A 93 11.66 -2.36 1.13
N VAL A 94 10.38 -1.99 1.21
CA VAL A 94 9.50 -1.97 0.02
C VAL A 94 9.97 -0.93 -0.97
N VAL A 95 10.26 0.30 -0.53
CA VAL A 95 10.77 1.37 -1.41
C VAL A 95 12.08 0.94 -2.08
N GLU A 96 13.02 0.40 -1.30
CA GLU A 96 14.33 -0.06 -1.78
C GLU A 96 14.23 -1.22 -2.78
N HIS A 97 13.34 -2.18 -2.52
CA HIS A 97 13.17 -3.36 -3.37
C HIS A 97 12.39 -3.06 -4.64
N GLU A 98 11.30 -2.30 -4.54
CA GLU A 98 10.38 -2.05 -5.65
C GLU A 98 10.85 -0.91 -6.56
N LYS A 99 11.71 -0.01 -6.07
CA LYS A 99 12.26 1.13 -6.83
C LYS A 99 11.19 1.87 -7.66
N PRO A 100 10.11 2.36 -7.02
CA PRO A 100 9.05 3.05 -7.74
C PRO A 100 9.54 4.35 -8.36
N ASP A 101 8.99 4.72 -9.50
CA ASP A 101 9.24 6.03 -10.15
C ASP A 101 8.61 7.17 -9.35
N ILE A 102 7.47 6.89 -8.69
CA ILE A 102 6.75 7.85 -7.87
C ILE A 102 6.39 7.21 -6.53
N VAL A 103 6.80 7.85 -5.43
CA VAL A 103 6.31 7.52 -4.08
C VAL A 103 5.30 8.58 -3.66
N TRP A 104 4.07 8.17 -3.41
CA TRP A 104 3.05 9.03 -2.82
C TRP A 104 2.92 8.72 -1.33
N TYR A 105 3.24 9.70 -0.50
CA TYR A 105 3.17 9.61 0.95
C TYR A 105 1.93 10.31 1.50
N MET A 106 1.16 9.60 2.34
CA MET A 106 0.04 10.16 3.11
C MET A 106 0.32 10.01 4.61
N HIS A 107 0.59 11.14 5.28
CA HIS A 107 1.11 11.20 6.65
C HIS A 107 0.12 10.81 7.76
N HIS A 108 -1.18 11.01 7.53
CA HIS A 108 -2.22 11.02 8.56
C HIS A 108 -2.28 9.74 9.41
#